data_AF-A0A397S9D2-F1
#
_entry.id   AF-A0A397S9D2-F1
#
_cell.length_a   1.000
_cell.length_b   1.000
_cell.length_c   1.000
_cell.angle_alpha   90.00
_cell.angle_beta   90.00
_cell.angle_gamma   90.00
#
_symmetry.space_group_name_H-M   'P 1'
#
loop_
_entity.id
_entity.type
_entity.pdbx_description
1 polymer ?
#
loop_
_entity_poly.entity_id
_entity_poly.type
_entity_poly.pdbx_seq_one_letter_code
_entity_poly.pdbx_strand_id
1 'polypeptide(L)'
;MAFFWHDKQLFTKKGSIDVKDDGWTTFLMDISEPMKINIYSNLLKNVEEFARFLANSLGFMENLREIFVCFNDKQVISLSKDIKEPISMRITSEFNKFFPQELFQLTSVNIRDVKLDITRLIVPTKFSAEINYQIERLSIFFKIASGNLAVKVNNEFSSKMERITKKKPPSNTTIQMIFTGFDKYNSSGDYISPVFKDLLPYPEQGRIYISFSTHQTTGCCSHLLARIIPT
;
A
#
# COMPACT_ATOMS: atom_id res chain seq x y z
N MET A 1 -4.66 -1.16 -23.41
CA MET A 1 -5.77 -2.12 -23.15
C MET A 1 -7.00 -1.33 -22.72
N ALA A 2 -8.18 -1.64 -23.21
CA ALA A 2 -9.41 -0.93 -22.85
C ALA A 2 -10.35 -1.86 -22.07
N PHE A 3 -10.95 -1.33 -21.00
CA PHE A 3 -12.01 -1.93 -20.23
C PHE A 3 -13.32 -1.22 -20.57
N PHE A 4 -14.38 -1.97 -20.83
CA PHE A 4 -15.69 -1.41 -21.16
C PHE A 4 -16.78 -2.21 -20.46
N TRP A 5 -17.86 -1.52 -20.11
CA TRP A 5 -19.02 -2.13 -19.48
C TRP A 5 -19.98 -2.63 -20.56
N HIS A 6 -20.42 -3.88 -20.39
CA HIS A 6 -21.56 -4.42 -21.13
C HIS A 6 -22.52 -5.01 -20.10
N ASP A 7 -23.73 -4.46 -20.05
CA ASP A 7 -24.68 -4.63 -18.96
C ASP A 7 -24.06 -4.34 -17.58
N LYS A 8 -23.83 -5.39 -16.77
CA LYS A 8 -23.24 -5.32 -15.42
C LYS A 8 -21.85 -5.95 -15.32
N GLN A 9 -21.24 -6.29 -16.46
CA GLN A 9 -19.98 -6.99 -16.52
C GLN A 9 -18.90 -6.14 -17.20
N LEU A 10 -17.68 -6.22 -16.68
CA LEU A 10 -16.51 -5.52 -17.20
C LEU A 10 -15.78 -6.43 -18.18
N PHE A 11 -15.69 -6.00 -19.44
CA PHE A 11 -14.98 -6.70 -20.50
C PHE A 11 -13.66 -6.00 -20.82
N THR A 12 -12.74 -6.73 -21.45
CA THR A 12 -11.46 -6.17 -21.92
C THR A 12 -11.31 -6.33 -23.42
N LYS A 13 -10.79 -5.28 -24.07
CA LYS A 13 -10.37 -5.31 -25.47
C LYS A 13 -8.91 -4.88 -25.56
N LYS A 14 -8.12 -5.66 -26.29
CA LYS A 14 -6.76 -5.28 -26.68
C LYS A 14 -6.85 -4.71 -28.09
N GLY A 15 -6.22 -3.55 -28.30
CA GLY A 15 -6.08 -2.92 -29.61
C GLY A 15 -4.61 -2.59 -29.85
N SER A 16 -4.18 -2.68 -31.10
CA SER A 16 -2.88 -2.16 -31.53
C SER A 16 -2.95 -0.64 -31.58
N ILE A 17 -1.97 0.03 -30.99
CA ILE A 17 -1.81 1.48 -31.07
C ILE A 17 -0.77 1.72 -32.18
N ASP A 18 -1.09 2.52 -33.19
CA ASP A 18 -0.18 2.87 -34.31
C ASP A 18 1.01 3.77 -33.90
N VAL A 19 1.08 4.11 -32.62
CA VAL A 19 2.18 4.89 -32.02
C VAL A 19 3.33 3.93 -31.74
N LYS A 20 4.55 4.32 -32.09
CA LYS A 20 5.77 3.58 -31.71
C LYS A 20 5.72 3.24 -30.23
N ASP A 21 6.06 2.00 -29.90
CA ASP A 21 6.11 1.51 -28.52
C ASP A 21 7.01 2.42 -27.68
N ASP A 22 6.38 3.22 -26.82
CA ASP A 22 7.04 4.11 -25.88
C ASP A 22 7.41 3.37 -24.58
N GLY A 23 7.15 2.06 -24.52
CA GLY A 23 7.39 1.20 -23.36
C GLY A 23 6.32 1.31 -22.27
N TRP A 24 5.27 2.11 -22.48
CA TRP A 24 4.22 2.32 -21.48
C TRP A 24 3.05 1.38 -21.65
N THR A 25 2.47 0.97 -20.52
CA THR A 25 1.21 0.22 -20.50
C THR A 25 0.07 1.16 -20.13
N THR A 26 -0.78 1.48 -21.10
CA THR A 26 -1.96 2.32 -20.89
C THR A 26 -3.22 1.48 -20.74
N PHE A 27 -4.02 1.80 -19.72
CA PHE A 27 -5.35 1.26 -19.52
C PHE A 27 -6.39 2.37 -19.69
N LEU A 28 -7.40 2.13 -20.51
CA LEU A 28 -8.59 2.98 -20.61
C LEU A 28 -9.75 2.27 -19.90
N MET A 29 -10.47 2.94 -19.03
CA MET A 29 -11.63 2.37 -18.35
C MET A 29 -12.74 3.41 -18.25
N ASP A 30 -13.85 3.14 -18.92
CA ASP A 30 -15.05 3.97 -18.80
C ASP A 30 -15.76 3.68 -17.48
N ILE A 31 -16.32 4.71 -16.85
CA ILE A 31 -17.09 4.60 -15.62
C ILE A 31 -18.50 4.06 -15.99
N SER A 32 -19.02 3.09 -15.24
CA SER A 32 -20.28 2.39 -15.55
C SER A 32 -21.52 3.27 -15.54
N GLU A 33 -21.57 4.26 -14.65
CA GLU A 33 -22.65 5.22 -14.55
C GLU A 33 -22.05 6.63 -14.40
N PRO A 34 -22.54 7.65 -15.12
CA PRO A 34 -22.15 9.02 -14.83
C PRO A 34 -22.56 9.30 -13.39
N MET A 35 -21.59 9.53 -12.51
CA MET A 35 -21.84 9.97 -11.14
C MET A 35 -22.80 11.16 -11.17
N LYS A 36 -24.10 10.94 -10.91
CA LYS A 36 -25.09 11.99 -10.64
C LYS A 36 -24.81 12.53 -9.24
N ILE A 37 -23.69 13.21 -9.08
CA ILE A 37 -23.17 13.57 -7.77
C ILE A 37 -22.72 15.02 -7.85
N ASN A 38 -23.29 15.87 -6.99
CA ASN A 38 -22.87 17.27 -6.81
C ASN A 38 -21.35 17.35 -6.82
N ILE A 39 -20.82 17.84 -7.96
CA ILE A 39 -19.47 17.52 -8.43
C ILE A 39 -18.43 18.07 -7.46
N TYR A 40 -18.66 19.25 -6.89
CA TYR A 40 -17.63 19.96 -6.13
C TYR A 40 -17.45 19.48 -4.68
N SER A 41 -18.54 19.20 -3.94
CA SER A 41 -18.43 18.74 -2.55
C SER A 41 -17.98 17.28 -2.45
N ASN A 42 -18.40 16.44 -3.40
CA ASN A 42 -17.98 15.04 -3.44
C ASN A 42 -16.59 14.88 -4.03
N LEU A 43 -16.18 15.67 -5.03
CA LEU A 43 -14.81 15.64 -5.54
C LEU A 43 -13.80 15.97 -4.44
N LEU A 44 -14.10 16.92 -3.55
CA LEU A 44 -13.23 17.25 -2.41
C LEU A 44 -13.03 16.07 -1.45
N LYS A 45 -14.14 15.48 -0.98
CA LYS A 45 -14.10 14.31 -0.11
C LYS A 45 -13.39 13.13 -0.79
N ASN A 46 -13.66 12.95 -2.08
CA ASN A 46 -13.03 11.92 -2.88
C ASN A 46 -11.51 12.12 -3.01
N VAL A 47 -11.01 13.35 -3.21
CA VAL A 47 -9.57 13.61 -3.30
C VAL A 47 -8.87 13.32 -1.97
N GLU A 48 -9.46 13.71 -0.83
CA GLU A 48 -8.87 13.41 0.48
C GLU A 48 -8.86 11.92 0.79
N GLU A 49 -10.00 11.23 0.63
CA GLU A 49 -10.11 9.79 0.88
C GLU A 49 -9.24 8.99 -0.09
N PHE A 50 -9.17 9.41 -1.36
CA PHE A 50 -8.33 8.77 -2.36
C PHE A 50 -6.84 9.02 -2.09
N ALA A 51 -6.44 10.24 -1.70
CA ALA A 51 -5.06 10.53 -1.28
C ALA A 51 -4.64 9.67 -0.09
N ARG A 52 -5.52 9.53 0.92
CA ARG A 52 -5.29 8.67 2.09
C ARG A 52 -5.15 7.20 1.68
N PHE A 53 -6.04 6.72 0.82
CA PHE A 53 -5.98 5.37 0.26
C PHE A 53 -4.67 5.11 -0.50
N LEU A 54 -4.25 6.05 -1.35
CA LEU A 54 -3.01 5.95 -2.13
C LEU A 54 -1.77 6.00 -1.24
N ALA A 55 -1.74 6.88 -0.23
CA ALA A 55 -0.64 6.97 0.73
C ALA A 55 -0.48 5.66 1.51
N ASN A 56 -1.60 5.10 1.99
CA ASN A 56 -1.61 3.80 2.63
C ASN A 56 -1.11 2.69 1.69
N SER A 57 -1.67 2.61 0.48
CA SER A 57 -1.32 1.58 -0.51
C SER A 57 0.15 1.64 -0.90
N LEU A 58 0.66 2.83 -1.24
CA LEU A 58 2.05 3.04 -1.65
C LEU A 58 3.02 2.68 -0.53
N GLY A 59 2.65 2.89 0.74
CA GLY A 59 3.46 2.50 1.89
C GLY A 59 3.80 1.00 1.95
N PHE A 60 2.91 0.14 1.47
CA PHE A 60 3.10 -1.33 1.44
C PHE A 60 3.72 -1.87 0.15
N MET A 61 3.80 -1.08 -0.91
CA MET A 61 4.38 -1.55 -2.16
C MET A 61 5.92 -1.60 -2.08
N GLU A 62 6.55 -2.54 -2.75
CA GLU A 62 8.02 -2.65 -2.74
C GLU A 62 8.67 -1.87 -3.89
N ASN A 63 8.14 -2.05 -5.10
CA ASN A 63 8.75 -1.52 -6.32
C ASN A 63 8.18 -0.18 -6.76
N LEU A 64 6.87 0.07 -6.51
CA LEU A 64 6.24 1.33 -6.90
C LEU A 64 6.80 2.47 -6.06
N ARG A 65 7.28 3.53 -6.71
CA ARG A 65 7.91 4.69 -6.08
C ARG A 65 7.08 5.95 -6.17
N GLU A 66 6.39 6.14 -7.28
CA GLU A 66 5.70 7.39 -7.58
C GLU A 66 4.29 7.12 -8.08
N ILE A 67 3.36 8.01 -7.70
CA ILE A 67 1.97 8.00 -8.17
C ILE A 67 1.58 9.45 -8.45
N PHE A 68 1.10 9.70 -9.67
CA PHE A 68 0.53 10.99 -10.07
C PHE A 68 -0.94 10.80 -10.40
N VAL A 69 -1.80 11.68 -9.89
CA VAL A 69 -3.22 11.71 -10.20
C VAL A 69 -3.53 13.06 -10.81
N CYS A 70 -4.10 13.03 -12.01
CA CYS A 70 -4.50 14.22 -12.75
C CYS A 70 -6.02 14.23 -12.95
N PHE A 71 -6.61 15.43 -12.88
CA PHE A 71 -8.00 15.69 -13.22
C PHE A 71 -8.05 16.87 -14.18
N ASN A 72 -8.60 16.67 -15.39
CA ASN A 72 -8.60 17.65 -16.48
C ASN A 72 -7.20 18.29 -16.68
N ASP A 73 -6.18 17.46 -16.86
CA ASP A 73 -4.77 17.84 -17.05
C ASP A 73 -4.10 18.58 -15.88
N LYS A 74 -4.82 18.80 -14.77
CA LYS A 74 -4.28 19.36 -13.54
C LYS A 74 -3.88 18.24 -12.59
N GLN A 75 -2.62 18.21 -12.17
CA GLN A 75 -2.16 17.29 -11.13
C GLN A 75 -2.80 17.65 -9.79
N VAL A 76 -3.59 16.72 -9.23
CA VAL A 76 -4.34 16.90 -7.99
C VAL A 76 -3.68 16.20 -6.80
N ILE A 77 -2.97 15.10 -7.05
CA ILE A 77 -2.22 14.34 -6.04
C ILE A 77 -0.91 13.88 -6.68
N SER A 78 0.17 13.97 -5.91
CA SER A 78 1.48 13.41 -6.21
C SER A 78 2.01 12.73 -4.97
N LEU A 79 2.38 11.46 -5.08
CA LEU A 79 3.06 10.73 -4.02
C LEU A 79 4.42 10.28 -4.53
N SER A 80 5.45 10.43 -3.71
CA SER A 80 6.77 9.87 -3.96
C SER A 80 7.28 9.17 -2.72
N LYS A 81 7.86 7.99 -2.90
CA LYS A 81 8.36 7.13 -1.83
C LYS A 81 9.82 6.81 -2.06
N ASP A 82 10.65 7.35 -1.19
CA ASP A 82 12.05 7.02 -1.09
C ASP A 82 12.26 5.90 -0.07
N ILE A 83 12.99 4.85 -0.45
CA ILE A 83 13.29 3.69 0.41
C ILE A 83 14.79 3.52 0.42
N LYS A 84 15.39 3.62 1.61
CA LYS A 84 16.82 3.42 1.80
C LYS A 84 17.23 1.95 1.68
N GLU A 85 18.52 1.73 1.51
CA GLU A 85 19.12 0.40 1.53
C GLU A 85 18.80 -0.35 2.84
N PRO A 86 18.57 -1.67 2.76
CA PRO A 86 18.18 -2.46 3.92
C PRO A 86 19.36 -2.63 4.87
N ILE A 87 19.08 -2.42 6.15
CA ILE A 87 20.00 -2.70 7.25
C ILE A 87 19.63 -4.07 7.83
N SER A 88 20.55 -5.03 7.76
CA SER A 88 20.35 -6.35 8.36
C SER A 88 20.37 -6.24 9.88
N MET A 89 19.32 -6.74 10.53
CA MET A 89 19.23 -6.83 11.98
C MET A 89 19.79 -8.18 12.46
N ARG A 90 20.65 -8.14 13.47
CA ARG A 90 21.16 -9.36 14.12
C ARG A 90 20.06 -9.99 14.97
N ILE A 91 19.73 -11.24 14.66
CA ILE A 91 18.83 -12.06 15.49
C ILE A 91 19.70 -12.82 16.50
N THR A 92 19.59 -12.48 17.79
CA THR A 92 20.31 -13.19 18.86
C THR A 92 19.82 -14.63 18.98
N SER A 93 20.66 -15.52 19.51
CA SER A 93 20.35 -16.95 19.67
C SER A 93 19.27 -17.21 20.73
N GLU A 94 18.96 -16.22 21.56
CA GLU A 94 17.93 -16.29 22.61
C GLU A 94 16.51 -16.32 22.02
N PHE A 95 16.33 -15.80 20.80
CA PHE A 95 15.03 -15.81 20.13
C PHE A 95 14.80 -17.14 19.42
N ASN A 96 13.66 -17.76 19.71
CA ASN A 96 13.19 -18.89 18.91
C ASN A 96 12.85 -18.40 17.50
N LYS A 97 13.55 -18.95 16.50
CA LYS A 97 13.36 -18.63 15.08
C LYS A 97 12.32 -19.52 14.41
N PHE A 98 11.89 -20.59 15.08
CA PHE A 98 10.90 -21.52 14.56
C PHE A 98 9.50 -21.12 15.02
N PHE A 99 8.60 -21.06 14.06
CA PHE A 99 7.19 -20.82 14.31
C PHE A 99 6.51 -22.11 14.81
N PRO A 100 5.30 -22.02 15.40
CA PRO A 100 4.53 -23.19 15.79
C PRO A 100 4.46 -24.22 14.66
N GLN A 101 4.60 -25.50 15.01
CA GLN A 101 4.63 -26.62 14.05
C GLN A 101 5.83 -26.63 13.08
N GLU A 102 6.84 -25.79 13.32
CA GLU A 102 8.09 -25.70 12.55
C GLU A 102 7.92 -25.42 11.04
N LEU A 103 6.73 -24.95 10.64
CA LEU A 103 6.40 -24.68 9.24
C LEU A 103 7.20 -23.52 8.65
N PHE A 104 7.63 -22.59 9.50
CA PHE A 104 8.41 -21.43 9.13
C PHE A 104 9.62 -21.29 10.04
N GLN A 105 10.74 -20.89 9.44
CA GLN A 105 11.96 -20.51 10.15
C GLN A 105 12.37 -19.10 9.74
N LEU A 106 12.48 -18.18 10.69
CA LEU A 106 13.02 -16.84 10.47
C LEU A 106 14.52 -16.92 10.19
N THR A 107 14.92 -16.58 8.97
CA THR A 107 16.31 -16.66 8.51
C THR A 107 17.04 -15.33 8.66
N SER A 108 16.39 -14.23 8.34
CA SER A 108 16.94 -12.88 8.47
C SER A 108 15.85 -11.84 8.67
N VAL A 109 16.22 -10.70 9.25
CA VAL A 109 15.36 -9.53 9.37
C VAL A 109 16.11 -8.34 8.79
N ASN A 110 15.48 -7.64 7.85
CA ASN A 110 16.02 -6.44 7.22
C ASN A 110 15.14 -5.26 7.55
N ILE A 111 15.71 -4.12 7.94
CA ILE A 111 14.98 -2.90 8.20
C ILE A 111 15.31 -1.87 7.13
N ARG A 112 14.29 -1.25 6.57
CA ARG A 112 14.43 -0.12 5.64
C ARG A 112 13.81 1.11 6.25
N ASP A 113 14.51 2.24 6.15
CA ASP A 113 13.93 3.56 6.39
C ASP A 113 13.21 4.02 5.12
N VAL A 114 12.00 4.51 5.29
CA VAL A 114 11.15 5.01 4.20
C VAL A 114 10.75 6.45 4.49
N LYS A 115 10.81 7.28 3.45
CA LYS A 115 10.22 8.62 3.40
C LYS A 115 9.12 8.61 2.36
N LEU A 116 7.91 8.98 2.77
CA LEU A 116 6.78 9.17 1.88
C LEU A 116 6.42 10.65 1.85
N ASP A 117 6.53 11.24 0.67
CA ASP A 117 6.14 12.61 0.39
C ASP A 117 4.81 12.62 -0.36
N ILE A 118 3.92 13.54 0.01
CA ILE A 118 2.67 13.78 -0.69
C ILE A 118 2.49 15.27 -0.94
N THR A 119 2.10 15.59 -2.17
CA THR A 119 1.59 16.89 -2.56
C THR A 119 0.16 16.72 -3.02
N ARG A 120 -0.78 17.48 -2.46
CA ARG A 120 -2.20 17.41 -2.82
C ARG A 120 -2.87 18.77 -2.86
N LEU A 121 -3.93 18.88 -3.63
CA LEU A 121 -4.82 20.03 -3.58
C LEU A 121 -5.78 19.92 -2.40
N ILE A 122 -5.87 20.98 -1.61
CA ILE A 122 -6.86 21.19 -0.57
C ILE A 122 -7.81 22.29 -1.04
N VAL A 123 -9.11 22.06 -0.84
CA VAL A 123 -10.12 23.11 -0.95
C VAL A 123 -10.47 23.60 0.45
N PRO A 124 -10.45 24.90 0.73
CA PRO A 124 -10.83 25.44 2.03
C PRO A 124 -12.26 25.05 2.40
N THR A 125 -12.48 24.68 3.67
CA THR A 125 -13.79 24.30 4.21
C THR A 125 -14.79 25.45 4.27
N LYS A 126 -14.34 26.69 4.09
CA LYS A 126 -15.20 27.88 4.01
C LYS A 126 -15.41 28.23 2.54
N PHE A 127 -16.62 28.00 2.05
CA PHE A 127 -17.05 28.41 0.71
C PHE A 127 -17.06 29.96 0.61
N SER A 128 -15.94 30.55 0.19
CA SER A 128 -15.95 31.89 -0.41
C SER A 128 -16.29 31.78 -1.89
N ALA A 129 -16.89 32.83 -2.47
CA ALA A 129 -17.31 32.86 -3.87
C ALA A 129 -16.18 32.59 -4.90
N GLU A 130 -14.92 32.63 -4.44
CA GLU A 130 -13.73 32.20 -5.18
C GLU A 130 -13.15 30.93 -4.53
N ILE A 131 -13.18 29.80 -5.24
CA ILE A 131 -12.54 28.55 -4.80
C ILE A 131 -11.03 28.71 -5.00
N ASN A 132 -10.33 29.13 -3.95
CA ASN A 132 -8.87 29.19 -3.99
C ASN A 132 -8.29 27.83 -3.56
N TYR A 133 -7.79 27.06 -4.52
CA TYR A 133 -7.14 25.78 -4.25
C TYR A 133 -5.78 26.01 -3.59
N GLN A 134 -5.55 25.41 -2.42
CA GLN A 134 -4.24 25.43 -1.77
C GLN A 134 -3.50 24.13 -2.05
N ILE A 135 -2.19 24.22 -2.25
CA ILE A 135 -1.33 23.04 -2.37
C ILE A 135 -0.75 22.76 -0.99
N GLU A 136 -1.02 21.57 -0.48
CA GLU A 136 -0.39 21.06 0.74
C GLU A 136 0.74 20.11 0.36
N ARG A 137 1.88 20.22 1.04
CA ARG A 137 3.01 19.30 0.95
C ARG A 137 3.29 18.73 2.33
N LEU A 138 3.27 17.41 2.43
CA LEU A 138 3.53 16.69 3.68
C LEU A 138 4.55 15.59 3.43
N SER A 139 5.31 15.28 4.47
CA SER A 139 6.29 14.21 4.47
C SER A 139 6.11 13.39 5.72
N ILE A 140 6.27 12.08 5.59
CA ILE A 140 6.30 11.18 6.74
C ILE A 140 7.40 10.16 6.62
N PHE A 141 7.93 9.74 7.77
CA PHE A 141 9.01 8.78 7.86
C PHE A 141 8.57 7.59 8.68
N PHE A 142 8.82 6.40 8.16
CA PHE A 142 8.53 5.15 8.85
C PHE A 142 9.58 4.11 8.51
N LYS A 143 9.52 2.97 9.20
CA LYS A 143 10.40 1.83 8.98
C LYS A 143 9.58 0.64 8.49
N ILE A 144 10.18 -0.12 7.61
CA ILE A 144 9.67 -1.44 7.19
C ILE A 144 10.66 -2.49 7.69
N ALA A 145 10.24 -3.32 8.64
CA ALA A 145 10.97 -4.53 8.99
C ALA A 145 10.46 -5.69 8.13
N SER A 146 11.35 -6.33 7.38
CA SER A 146 11.07 -7.49 6.55
C SER A 146 11.74 -8.73 7.15
N GLY A 147 10.95 -9.63 7.70
CA GLY A 147 11.39 -10.95 8.15
C GLY A 147 11.32 -11.95 7.00
N ASN A 148 12.47 -12.51 6.62
CA ASN A 148 12.56 -13.55 5.60
C ASN A 148 12.39 -14.92 6.27
N LEU A 149 11.45 -15.70 5.75
CA LEU A 149 11.03 -16.98 6.31
C LEU A 149 11.36 -18.09 5.32
N ALA A 150 12.11 -19.09 5.77
CA ALA A 150 12.21 -20.37 5.07
C ALA A 150 10.97 -21.20 5.41
N VAL A 151 10.31 -21.75 4.39
CA VAL A 151 9.11 -22.56 4.54
C VAL A 151 9.49 -24.03 4.54
N LYS A 152 9.14 -24.74 5.61
CA LYS A 152 9.41 -26.15 5.81
C LYS A 152 8.09 -26.90 5.97
N VAL A 153 7.58 -27.43 4.87
CA VAL A 153 6.35 -28.22 4.87
C VAL A 153 6.66 -29.65 4.47
N ASN A 154 5.93 -30.61 5.06
CA ASN A 154 6.03 -32.00 4.67
C ASN A 154 5.35 -32.24 3.30
N ASN A 155 5.65 -33.38 2.69
CA ASN A 155 5.11 -33.74 1.36
C ASN A 155 3.59 -33.88 1.36
N GLU A 156 3.00 -34.33 2.47
CA GLU A 156 1.55 -34.47 2.60
C GLU A 156 0.85 -33.09 2.56
N PHE A 157 1.33 -32.13 3.35
CA PHE A 157 0.82 -30.77 3.38
C PHE A 157 1.04 -30.07 2.03
N SER A 158 2.21 -30.24 1.44
CA SER A 158 2.53 -29.70 0.10
C SER A 158 1.55 -30.21 -0.95
N SER A 159 1.27 -31.52 -0.97
CA SER A 159 0.31 -32.13 -1.90
C SER A 159 -1.12 -31.64 -1.67
N LYS A 160 -1.54 -31.47 -0.40
CA LYS A 160 -2.86 -30.89 -0.06
C LYS A 160 -2.97 -29.44 -0.54
N MET A 161 -1.94 -28.64 -0.30
CA MET A 161 -1.87 -27.25 -0.74
C MET A 161 -1.97 -27.16 -2.27
N GLU A 162 -1.14 -27.93 -2.99
CA GLU A 162 -1.14 -27.98 -4.46
C GLU A 162 -2.49 -28.44 -5.02
N ARG A 163 -3.16 -29.39 -4.37
CA ARG A 163 -4.50 -29.83 -4.79
C ARG A 163 -5.52 -28.69 -4.75
N ILE A 164 -5.47 -27.87 -3.69
CA ILE A 164 -6.44 -26.81 -3.39
C ILE A 164 -6.13 -25.53 -4.16
N THR A 165 -4.88 -25.06 -4.10
CA THR A 165 -4.47 -23.77 -4.68
C THR A 165 -3.96 -23.89 -6.11
N LYS A 166 -3.78 -25.12 -6.61
CA LYS A 166 -3.10 -25.44 -7.89
C LYS A 166 -1.64 -24.98 -7.92
N LYS A 167 -1.06 -24.69 -6.74
CA LYS A 167 0.30 -24.18 -6.60
C LYS A 167 0.99 -24.83 -5.42
N LYS A 168 2.25 -25.20 -5.61
CA LYS A 168 3.10 -25.66 -4.52
C LYS A 168 3.34 -24.53 -3.51
N PRO A 169 3.52 -24.87 -2.23
CA PRO A 169 3.93 -23.87 -1.24
C PRO A 169 5.30 -23.30 -1.64
N PRO A 170 5.51 -21.99 -1.46
CA PRO A 170 6.79 -21.39 -1.77
C PRO A 170 7.86 -21.90 -0.81
N SER A 171 9.11 -22.01 -1.26
CA SER A 171 10.24 -22.39 -0.39
C SER A 171 10.64 -21.28 0.58
N ASN A 172 10.37 -20.03 0.20
CA ASN A 172 10.63 -18.84 1.01
C ASN A 172 9.42 -17.91 0.96
N THR A 173 9.16 -17.21 2.05
CA THR A 173 8.17 -16.13 2.09
C THR A 173 8.70 -14.99 2.96
N THR A 174 8.08 -13.82 2.85
CA THR A 174 8.47 -12.63 3.62
C THR A 174 7.26 -12.09 4.37
N ILE A 175 7.48 -11.74 5.63
CA ILE A 175 6.55 -10.98 6.45
C ILE A 175 7.10 -9.58 6.66
N GLN A 176 6.27 -8.57 6.51
CA GLN A 176 6.65 -7.17 6.63
C GLN A 176 5.87 -6.51 7.75
N MET A 177 6.53 -5.64 8.49
CA MET A 177 5.94 -4.82 9.54
C MET A 177 6.25 -3.36 9.25
N ILE A 178 5.20 -2.52 9.22
CA ILE A 178 5.33 -1.07 9.08
C ILE A 178 5.12 -0.45 10.46
N PHE A 179 6.08 0.37 10.88
CA PHE A 179 6.07 1.02 12.19
C PHE A 179 6.82 2.35 12.18
N THR A 180 6.53 3.22 13.15
CA THR A 180 7.27 4.46 13.39
C THR A 180 8.40 4.24 14.40
N GLY A 181 9.51 4.94 14.19
CA GLY A 181 10.57 5.03 15.22
C GLY A 181 10.17 6.05 16.28
N PHE A 182 10.48 5.75 17.55
CA PHE A 182 10.17 6.61 18.70
C PHE A 182 10.74 8.03 18.55
N ASP A 183 12.01 8.15 18.13
CA ASP A 183 12.68 9.46 17.98
C ASP A 183 12.04 10.33 16.90
N LYS A 184 11.50 9.71 15.84
CA LYS A 184 10.87 10.42 14.73
C LYS A 184 9.47 10.90 15.07
N TYR A 185 8.74 10.16 15.91
CA TYR A 185 7.42 10.58 16.41
C TYR A 185 7.52 11.90 17.20
N ASN A 186 8.53 12.04 18.06
CA ASN A 186 8.74 13.28 18.82
C ASN A 186 9.12 14.48 17.94
N SER A 187 9.77 14.25 16.80
CA SER A 187 10.19 15.33 15.89
C SER A 187 9.08 15.86 14.98
N SER A 188 8.03 15.07 14.70
CA SER A 188 6.88 15.48 13.87
C SER A 188 5.80 16.23 14.65
N GLY A 189 5.96 16.39 15.97
CA GLY A 189 4.86 16.78 16.85
C GLY A 189 3.79 15.69 16.94
N ASP A 190 2.92 15.75 17.94
CA ASP A 190 1.85 14.76 18.15
C ASP A 190 0.81 14.68 17.00
N TYR A 191 0.95 15.51 15.95
CA TYR A 191 -0.02 15.61 14.87
C TYR A 191 0.42 14.83 13.63
N ILE A 192 -0.12 13.63 13.46
CA ILE A 192 -0.08 12.91 12.18
C ILE A 192 -1.20 13.46 11.28
N SER A 193 -0.83 13.95 10.09
CA SER A 193 -1.82 14.42 9.12
C SER A 193 -2.84 13.32 8.78
N PRO A 194 -4.15 13.64 8.65
CA PRO A 194 -5.20 12.66 8.35
C PRO A 194 -4.92 11.79 7.11
N VAL A 195 -4.12 12.29 6.17
CA VAL A 195 -3.74 11.57 4.94
C VAL A 195 -2.85 10.35 5.21
N PHE A 196 -2.15 10.31 6.34
CA PHE A 196 -1.30 9.19 6.75
C PHE A 196 -1.91 8.31 7.84
N LYS A 197 -3.12 8.63 8.29
CA LYS A 197 -3.78 7.94 9.42
C LYS A 197 -3.89 6.42 9.20
N ASP A 198 -4.23 6.01 7.98
CA ASP A 198 -4.40 4.57 7.66
C ASP A 198 -3.07 3.83 7.50
N LEU A 199 -1.97 4.56 7.27
CA LEU A 199 -0.61 4.03 7.12
C LEU A 199 0.10 3.88 8.47
N LEU A 200 -0.14 4.81 9.38
CA LEU A 200 0.44 4.83 10.72
C LEU A 200 -0.68 4.90 11.74
N PRO A 201 -1.05 3.76 12.34
CA PRO A 201 -2.32 3.64 13.04
C PRO A 201 -2.27 4.29 14.43
N TYR A 202 -1.10 4.69 14.94
CA TYR A 202 -0.96 5.25 16.28
C TYR A 202 -1.92 6.45 16.51
N PRO A 203 -2.64 6.51 17.64
CA PRO A 203 -2.63 5.59 18.79
C PRO A 203 -3.58 4.38 18.67
N GLU A 204 -4.24 4.20 17.53
CA GLU A 204 -5.12 3.06 17.22
C GLU A 204 -4.32 1.78 16.92
N GLN A 205 -5.02 0.64 16.87
CA GLN A 205 -4.41 -0.64 16.57
C GLN A 205 -4.08 -0.79 15.08
N GLY A 206 -2.91 -1.34 14.80
CA GLY A 206 -2.55 -1.82 13.49
C GLY A 206 -3.37 -3.03 13.05
N ARG A 207 -3.19 -3.41 11.79
CA ARG A 207 -4.01 -4.40 11.08
C ARG A 207 -3.15 -5.37 10.31
N ILE A 208 -3.69 -6.56 10.08
CA ILE A 208 -3.10 -7.57 9.21
C ILE A 208 -3.53 -7.30 7.77
N TYR A 209 -2.57 -7.29 6.84
CA TYR A 209 -2.77 -7.13 5.42
C TYR A 209 -2.42 -8.42 4.66
N ILE A 210 -3.33 -8.82 3.76
CA ILE A 210 -3.14 -9.89 2.78
C ILE A 210 -3.39 -9.33 1.37
N SER A 211 -2.50 -8.45 0.92
CA SER A 211 -2.72 -7.52 -0.21
C SER A 211 -3.73 -6.41 0.06
N PHE A 212 -4.77 -6.66 0.85
CA PHE A 212 -5.71 -5.68 1.38
C PHE A 212 -5.82 -5.77 2.91
N SER A 213 -6.32 -4.70 3.53
CA SER A 213 -6.50 -4.63 4.99
C SER A 213 -7.58 -5.61 5.44
N THR A 214 -7.31 -6.41 6.48
CA THR A 214 -8.30 -7.29 7.10
C THR A 214 -8.93 -6.63 8.34
N HIS A 215 -9.96 -7.27 8.90
CA HIS A 215 -10.52 -6.90 10.20
C HIS A 215 -9.67 -7.35 11.40
N GLN A 216 -8.62 -8.16 11.18
CA GLN A 216 -7.75 -8.63 12.25
C GLN A 216 -6.75 -7.55 12.64
N THR A 217 -6.64 -7.30 13.94
CA THR A 217 -5.69 -6.31 14.49
C THR A 217 -4.40 -6.98 14.96
N THR A 218 -3.33 -6.21 15.03
CA THR A 218 -2.00 -6.69 15.47
C THR A 218 -1.77 -6.56 16.97
N GLY A 219 -2.69 -5.92 17.71
CA GLY A 219 -2.54 -5.64 19.14
C GLY A 219 -1.50 -4.56 19.47
N CYS A 220 -0.85 -3.98 18.46
CA CYS A 220 0.13 -2.89 18.59
C CYS A 220 -0.14 -1.82 17.51
N CYS A 221 0.50 -0.66 17.62
CA CYS A 221 0.34 0.45 16.65
C CYS A 221 1.17 0.22 15.37
N SER A 222 1.13 -0.97 14.79
CA SER A 222 1.95 -1.34 13.63
C SER A 222 1.21 -2.32 12.73
N HIS A 223 1.30 -2.10 11.43
CA HIS A 223 0.68 -3.00 10.46
C HIS A 223 1.59 -4.18 10.16
N LEU A 224 0.97 -5.34 9.90
CA LEU A 224 1.65 -6.56 9.51
C LEU A 224 1.14 -6.97 8.13
N LEU A 225 2.04 -7.19 7.18
CA LEU A 225 1.75 -7.62 5.82
C LEU A 225 2.44 -8.95 5.56
N ALA A 226 1.71 -9.92 4.99
CA ALA A 226 2.30 -11.16 4.51
C ALA A 226 1.66 -11.57 3.18
N ARG A 227 2.50 -12.03 2.25
CA ARG A 227 2.03 -12.70 1.02
C ARG A 227 1.96 -14.20 1.31
N ILE A 228 0.82 -14.63 1.85
CA ILE A 228 0.61 -16.02 2.30
C ILE A 228 0.16 -16.93 1.15
N ILE A 229 -0.44 -16.35 0.09
CA ILE A 229 -0.89 -17.12 -1.07
C ILE A 229 0.23 -17.14 -2.13
N PRO A 230 0.64 -18.32 -2.63
CA PRO A 230 1.53 -18.40 -3.77
C PRO A 230 0.89 -17.70 -4.98
N THR A 231 1.51 -16.62 -5.45
CA THR A 231 1.19 -15.97 -6.73
C THR A 231 1.76 -16.76 -7.89
#